data_AF-A0A8H6YQ34-F1
#
_entry.id   AF-A0A8H6YQ34-F1
#
_cell.length_a   1.000
_cell.length_b   1.000
_cell.length_c   1.000
_cell.angle_alpha   90.00
_cell.angle_beta   90.00
_cell.angle_gamma   90.00
#
_symmetry.space_group_name_H-M   'P 1'
#
loop_
_entity.id
_entity.type
_entity.pdbx_description
1 polymer ?
#
loop_
_entity_poly.entity_id
_entity_poly.type
_entity_poly.pdbx_seq_one_letter_code
_entity_poly.pdbx_strand_id
1 'polypeptide(L)'
;MTWRLKTYKYLSSWTFFTQLLILLLIRSYQPIRMQFKVTFIVSALLVAAAPVLGADFVWFSGAGCSGSVIARSPGVTKGQCVFLSNGGSAKSISYSGVPNHANFFESGGKHDVCSNGPTIVTGGGSGCATGPAGFNLESFNFS
;
A
#
# COMPACT_ATOMS: atom_id res chain seq x y z
N MET A 1 27.57 80.80 5.34
CA MET A 1 26.90 79.53 5.73
C MET A 1 25.49 79.53 5.13
N THR A 2 25.05 78.35 4.69
CA THR A 2 23.66 77.93 4.45
C THR A 2 22.86 78.62 3.33
N TRP A 3 23.10 78.13 2.11
CA TRP A 3 22.09 78.03 1.05
C TRP A 3 21.06 76.96 1.42
N ARG A 4 19.75 77.24 1.29
CA ARG A 4 18.70 76.29 0.88
C ARG A 4 17.34 76.91 1.11
N LEU A 5 16.55 77.08 0.04
CA LEU A 5 15.10 76.85 -0.02
C LEU A 5 14.58 77.34 -1.38
N LYS A 6 14.94 76.65 -2.47
CA LYS A 6 14.31 76.87 -3.79
C LYS A 6 14.09 75.58 -4.58
N THR A 7 13.86 74.45 -3.90
CA THR A 7 13.77 73.13 -4.54
C THR A 7 12.45 72.37 -4.31
N TYR A 8 11.51 72.88 -3.51
CA TYR A 8 10.31 72.10 -3.11
C TYR A 8 9.15 72.08 -4.12
N LYS A 9 9.11 72.95 -5.14
CA LYS A 9 7.98 72.98 -6.10
C LYS A 9 8.06 71.95 -7.22
N TYR A 10 9.26 71.47 -7.57
CA TYR A 10 9.44 70.52 -8.69
C TYR A 10 9.31 69.05 -8.31
N LEU A 11 9.47 68.70 -7.02
CA LEU A 11 9.39 67.30 -6.56
C LEU A 11 7.95 66.78 -6.47
N SER A 12 6.97 67.65 -6.20
CA SER A 12 5.56 67.29 -6.06
C SER A 12 4.88 66.97 -7.41
N SER A 13 5.23 67.71 -8.46
CA SER A 13 4.61 67.50 -9.79
C SER A 13 4.95 66.12 -10.38
N TRP A 14 6.16 65.62 -10.13
CA TRP A 14 6.63 64.35 -10.67
C TRP A 14 5.93 63.13 -10.05
N THR A 15 5.59 63.19 -8.76
CA THR A 15 4.89 62.10 -8.05
C THR A 15 3.42 61.98 -8.46
N PHE A 16 2.77 63.09 -8.84
CA PHE A 16 1.42 63.05 -9.40
C PHE A 16 1.38 62.41 -10.78
N PHE A 17 2.36 62.72 -11.65
CA PHE A 17 2.44 62.11 -12.97
C PHE A 17 2.69 60.60 -12.92
N THR A 18 3.54 60.12 -12.02
CA THR A 18 3.80 58.68 -11.87
C THR A 18 2.60 57.92 -11.28
N GLN A 19 1.90 58.49 -10.30
CA GLN A 19 0.67 57.88 -9.76
C GLN A 19 -0.46 57.80 -10.80
N LEU A 20 -0.62 58.84 -11.62
CA LEU A 20 -1.63 58.85 -12.68
C LEU A 20 -1.32 57.80 -13.77
N LEU A 21 -0.05 57.63 -14.14
CA LEU A 21 0.39 56.61 -15.10
C LEU A 21 0.13 55.18 -14.58
N ILE A 22 0.40 54.93 -13.29
CA ILE A 22 0.14 53.63 -12.64
C ILE A 22 -1.36 53.31 -12.63
N LEU A 23 -2.22 54.28 -12.31
CA LEU A 23 -3.69 54.09 -12.34
C LEU A 23 -4.22 53.79 -13.75
N LEU A 24 -3.65 54.43 -14.78
CA LEU A 24 -4.02 54.17 -16.17
C LEU A 24 -3.56 52.78 -16.64
N LEU A 25 -2.39 52.31 -16.21
CA LEU A 25 -1.90 50.96 -16.48
C LEU A 25 -2.75 49.89 -15.77
N ILE A 26 -3.22 50.14 -14.54
CA ILE A 26 -4.13 49.24 -13.84
C ILE A 26 -5.50 49.19 -14.52
N ARG A 27 -6.01 50.32 -15.02
CA ARG A 27 -7.31 50.39 -15.71
C ARG A 27 -7.29 49.71 -17.08
N SER A 28 -6.17 49.76 -17.80
CA SER A 28 -6.01 49.03 -19.07
C SER A 28 -5.81 47.53 -18.88
N TYR A 29 -5.30 47.10 -17.72
CA TYR A 29 -5.22 45.70 -17.31
C TYR A 29 -6.55 45.20 -16.71
N GLN A 30 -7.63 45.21 -17.49
CA GLN A 30 -8.77 44.35 -17.15
C GLN A 30 -8.41 42.92 -17.57
N PRO A 31 -8.27 41.95 -16.65
CA PRO A 31 -8.18 40.55 -17.05
C PRO A 31 -9.49 40.19 -17.73
N ILE A 32 -9.42 39.87 -19.02
CA ILE A 32 -10.46 39.18 -19.78
C ILE A 32 -10.90 38.00 -18.92
N ARG A 33 -12.11 38.07 -18.34
CA ARG A 33 -12.71 36.95 -17.60
C ARG A 33 -13.18 35.88 -18.58
N MET A 34 -12.25 35.24 -19.27
CA MET A 34 -12.49 33.94 -19.87
C MET A 34 -12.47 32.92 -18.73
N GLN A 35 -13.65 32.45 -18.39
CA GLN A 35 -13.86 31.30 -17.51
C GLN A 35 -13.36 30.04 -18.24
N PHE A 36 -12.07 29.72 -18.12
CA PHE A 36 -11.57 28.37 -18.41
C PHE A 36 -10.59 27.97 -17.32
N LYS A 37 -11.16 27.53 -16.20
CA LYS A 37 -10.44 26.79 -15.16
C LYS A 37 -10.31 25.33 -15.60
N VAL A 38 -9.21 24.96 -16.25
CA VAL A 38 -8.69 23.58 -16.18
C VAL A 38 -7.17 23.67 -16.11
N THR A 39 -6.66 23.81 -14.88
CA THR A 39 -5.23 23.79 -14.55
C THR A 39 -4.74 22.35 -14.36
N PHE A 40 -3.60 22.07 -14.99
CA PHE A 40 -2.55 21.11 -14.62
C PHE A 40 -2.89 19.61 -14.63
N ILE A 41 -2.54 18.94 -15.73
CA ILE A 41 -2.31 17.49 -15.75
C ILE A 41 -0.90 17.25 -15.18
N VAL A 42 -0.82 17.02 -13.87
CA VAL A 42 0.35 16.35 -13.27
C VAL A 42 0.15 14.88 -13.53
N SER A 43 0.89 14.31 -14.48
CA SER A 43 1.00 12.86 -14.65
C SER A 43 1.72 12.29 -13.43
N ALA A 44 0.99 12.08 -12.34
CA ALA A 44 1.44 11.24 -11.25
C ALA A 44 1.67 9.86 -11.85
N LEU A 45 2.95 9.51 -12.03
CA LEU A 45 3.36 8.13 -12.21
C LEU A 45 2.98 7.41 -10.91
N LEU A 46 1.73 6.96 -10.82
CA LEU A 46 1.37 5.90 -9.89
C LEU A 46 2.18 4.70 -10.37
N VAL A 47 3.39 4.56 -9.84
CA VAL A 47 3.92 3.23 -9.55
C VAL A 47 2.84 2.63 -8.67
N ALA A 48 1.94 1.89 -9.30
CA ALA A 48 1.25 0.84 -8.61
C ALA A 48 2.38 0.05 -7.96
N ALA A 49 2.57 0.26 -6.66
CA ALA A 49 3.04 -0.81 -5.81
C ALA A 49 1.99 -1.89 -6.04
N ALA A 50 2.20 -2.71 -7.08
CA ALA A 50 1.52 -3.97 -7.20
C ALA A 50 1.76 -4.59 -5.83
N PRO A 51 0.71 -4.85 -5.03
CA PRO A 51 0.94 -5.56 -3.79
C PRO A 51 1.77 -6.77 -4.21
N VAL A 52 2.92 -6.96 -3.56
CA VAL A 52 3.56 -8.28 -3.57
C VAL A 52 2.38 -9.23 -3.33
N LEU A 53 2.08 -10.07 -4.34
CA LEU A 53 0.92 -10.96 -4.36
C LEU A 53 1.17 -12.04 -3.31
N GLY A 54 1.15 -11.62 -2.05
CA GLY A 54 1.32 -12.46 -0.90
C GLY A 54 -0.01 -13.10 -0.61
N ALA A 55 0.03 -14.37 -0.21
CA ALA A 55 -1.14 -15.07 0.28
C ALA A 55 -1.17 -14.99 1.80
N ASP A 56 -2.37 -14.86 2.35
CA ASP A 56 -2.58 -14.84 3.78
C ASP A 56 -3.02 -16.21 4.26
N PHE A 57 -2.47 -16.63 5.40
CA PHE A 57 -2.82 -17.90 6.04
C PHE A 57 -3.16 -17.72 7.51
N VAL A 58 -4.11 -18.51 8.01
CA VAL A 58 -4.53 -18.51 9.41
C VAL A 58 -4.63 -19.94 9.94
N TRP A 59 -4.03 -20.19 11.10
CA TRP A 59 -3.91 -21.51 11.71
C TRP A 59 -4.99 -21.69 12.77
N PHE A 60 -5.71 -22.80 12.75
CA PHE A 60 -6.86 -23.07 13.62
C PHE A 60 -6.70 -24.38 14.42
N SER A 61 -7.18 -24.37 15.66
CA SER A 61 -7.19 -25.57 16.51
C SER A 61 -8.28 -26.59 16.15
N GLY A 62 -9.36 -26.15 15.49
CA GLY A 62 -10.43 -27.02 15.01
C GLY A 62 -10.27 -27.43 13.55
N ALA A 63 -11.05 -28.43 13.12
CA ALA A 63 -11.18 -28.80 11.71
C ALA A 63 -12.02 -27.75 10.95
N GLY A 64 -11.88 -27.67 9.63
CA GLY A 64 -12.69 -26.79 8.79
C GLY A 64 -12.52 -25.29 9.11
N CYS A 65 -11.33 -24.89 9.56
CA CYS A 65 -10.98 -23.51 9.91
C CYS A 65 -11.90 -22.93 10.98
N SER A 66 -12.24 -23.77 11.96
CA SER A 66 -13.06 -23.43 13.11
C SER A 66 -12.25 -23.46 14.41
N GLY A 67 -12.86 -22.99 15.50
CA GLY A 67 -12.20 -22.93 16.81
C GLY A 67 -11.24 -21.75 16.94
N SER A 68 -10.26 -21.90 17.83
CA SER A 68 -9.34 -20.81 18.19
C SER A 68 -8.26 -20.62 17.12
N VAL A 69 -7.95 -19.35 16.85
CA VAL A 69 -6.80 -18.99 16.01
C VAL A 69 -5.51 -19.19 16.79
N ILE A 70 -4.64 -20.05 16.27
CA ILE A 70 -3.33 -20.38 16.85
C ILE A 70 -2.29 -19.35 16.39
N ALA A 71 -2.30 -19.01 15.10
CA ALA A 71 -1.34 -18.09 14.49
C ALA A 71 -1.89 -17.48 13.19
N ARG A 72 -1.24 -16.42 12.73
CA ARG A 72 -1.50 -15.78 11.43
C ARG A 72 -0.18 -15.61 10.68
N SER A 73 -0.20 -15.86 9.39
CA SER A 73 0.93 -15.70 8.48
C SER A 73 0.48 -14.81 7.32
N PRO A 74 0.51 -13.48 7.48
CA PRO A 74 0.09 -12.56 6.43
C PRO A 74 1.19 -12.35 5.39
N GLY A 75 0.81 -12.09 4.14
CA GLY A 75 1.72 -11.70 3.06
C GLY A 75 2.80 -12.73 2.75
N VAL A 76 2.50 -14.02 2.89
CA VAL A 76 3.46 -15.10 2.60
C VAL A 76 3.83 -15.04 1.12
N THR A 77 5.12 -15.17 0.82
CA THR A 77 5.62 -15.17 -0.56
C THR A 77 5.62 -16.59 -1.15
N LYS A 78 5.42 -16.67 -2.47
CA LYS A 78 5.44 -17.92 -3.21
C LYS A 78 6.73 -18.71 -2.95
N GLY A 79 6.60 -20.03 -2.78
CA GLY A 79 7.71 -20.97 -2.61
C GLY A 79 8.35 -20.95 -1.21
N GLN A 80 7.94 -20.04 -0.33
CA GLN A 80 8.38 -20.04 1.06
C GLN A 80 7.68 -21.15 1.84
N CYS A 81 8.47 -21.94 2.58
CA CYS A 81 7.92 -22.84 3.57
C CYS A 81 7.64 -22.10 4.88
N VAL A 82 6.41 -22.22 5.38
CA VAL A 82 5.96 -21.60 6.63
C VAL A 82 5.55 -22.68 7.61
N PHE A 83 6.07 -22.59 8.84
CA PHE A 83 5.78 -23.49 9.94
C PHE A 83 5.74 -22.71 11.26
N LEU A 84 5.10 -23.27 12.29
CA LEU A 84 5.06 -22.65 13.61
C LEU A 84 6.35 -22.92 14.38
N SER A 85 6.94 -21.87 14.95
CA SER A 85 8.09 -22.01 15.83
C SER A 85 7.75 -22.86 17.07
N ASN A 86 8.75 -23.57 17.61
CA ASN A 86 8.63 -24.52 18.73
C ASN A 86 7.81 -25.80 18.46
N GLY A 87 7.60 -26.16 17.19
CA GLY A 87 6.92 -27.41 16.86
C GLY A 87 5.41 -27.37 17.02
N GLY A 88 4.82 -26.17 16.91
CA GLY A 88 3.36 -26.01 16.93
C GLY A 88 2.70 -26.67 15.72
N SER A 89 1.48 -27.14 15.90
CA SER A 89 0.65 -27.72 14.83
C SER A 89 -0.78 -27.18 14.90
N ALA A 90 -1.48 -27.21 13.77
CA ALA A 90 -2.88 -26.78 13.67
C ALA A 90 -3.72 -27.88 13.04
N LYS A 91 -5.00 -27.97 13.45
CA LYS A 91 -5.90 -28.95 12.86
C LYS A 91 -6.34 -28.54 11.45
N SER A 92 -6.44 -27.24 11.20
CA SER A 92 -6.70 -26.71 9.87
C SER A 92 -6.05 -25.35 9.64
N ILE A 93 -5.85 -25.02 8.36
CA ILE A 93 -5.22 -23.78 7.92
C ILE A 93 -6.11 -23.16 6.84
N SER A 94 -6.58 -21.94 7.06
CA SER A 94 -7.25 -21.17 6.01
C SER A 94 -6.20 -20.47 5.16
N TYR A 95 -6.48 -20.31 3.88
CA TYR A 95 -5.64 -19.57 2.95
C TYR A 95 -6.47 -18.65 2.09
N SER A 96 -5.89 -17.53 1.66
CA SER A 96 -6.49 -16.60 0.71
C SER A 96 -5.44 -15.90 -0.13
N GLY A 97 -5.77 -15.63 -1.39
CA GLY A 97 -4.85 -14.97 -2.33
C GLY A 97 -3.79 -15.90 -2.91
N VAL A 98 -4.01 -17.22 -2.86
CA VAL A 98 -3.09 -18.21 -3.45
C VAL A 98 -3.24 -18.20 -4.98
N PRO A 99 -2.16 -18.05 -5.77
CA PRO A 99 -2.27 -17.94 -7.22
C PRO A 99 -2.59 -19.27 -7.93
N ASN A 100 -1.87 -20.36 -7.64
CA ASN A 100 -2.08 -21.63 -8.36
C ASN A 100 -2.50 -22.78 -7.44
N HIS A 101 -1.72 -23.05 -6.39
CA HIS A 101 -2.04 -24.11 -5.42
C HIS A 101 -1.32 -23.88 -4.10
N ALA A 102 -1.94 -24.33 -3.01
CA ALA A 102 -1.30 -24.43 -1.69
C ALA A 102 -1.12 -25.89 -1.28
N ASN A 103 0.03 -26.17 -0.70
CA ASN A 103 0.48 -27.47 -0.25
C ASN A 103 0.57 -27.46 1.27
N PHE A 104 0.03 -28.50 1.91
CA PHE A 104 0.03 -28.65 3.35
C PHE A 104 0.66 -29.97 3.75
N PHE A 105 1.42 -29.95 4.84
CA PHE A 105 2.26 -31.05 5.27
C PHE A 105 1.90 -31.41 6.72
N GLU A 106 1.67 -32.70 6.96
CA GLU A 106 1.46 -33.25 8.29
C GLU A 106 2.78 -33.71 8.93
N SER A 107 2.76 -34.00 10.23
CA SER A 107 3.96 -34.44 10.96
C SER A 107 4.39 -35.87 10.58
N GLY A 108 5.65 -36.03 10.15
CA GLY A 108 6.32 -37.31 9.89
C GLY A 108 7.78 -37.36 10.36
N GLY A 109 8.20 -36.40 11.19
CA GLY A 109 9.59 -36.20 11.63
C GLY A 109 9.71 -34.97 12.53
N LYS A 110 10.89 -34.31 12.60
CA LYS A 110 11.09 -33.13 13.45
C LYS A 110 10.54 -31.85 12.77
N HIS A 111 9.22 -31.84 12.60
CA HIS A 111 8.37 -30.82 11.98
C HIS A 111 8.62 -30.65 10.48
N ASP A 112 7.80 -31.29 9.65
CA ASP A 112 8.08 -31.41 8.21
C ASP A 112 8.00 -30.03 7.53
N VAL A 113 9.14 -29.37 7.38
CA VAL A 113 9.34 -28.03 6.79
C VAL A 113 9.23 -28.14 5.27
N CYS A 114 8.03 -28.44 4.79
CA CYS A 114 7.71 -28.66 3.39
C CYS A 114 8.62 -29.72 2.73
N SER A 115 9.06 -30.70 3.52
CA SER A 115 9.76 -31.90 3.10
C SER A 115 8.78 -33.08 2.98
N ASN A 116 9.24 -34.18 2.36
CA ASN A 116 8.48 -35.45 2.24
C ASN A 116 7.18 -35.44 1.43
N GLY A 117 6.95 -34.38 0.65
CA GLY A 117 5.80 -34.28 -0.24
C GLY A 117 4.51 -33.88 0.49
N PRO A 118 3.60 -33.16 -0.19
CA PRO A 118 2.41 -32.63 0.48
C PRO A 118 1.37 -33.71 0.76
N THR A 119 0.84 -33.72 1.99
CA THR A 119 -0.33 -34.53 2.36
C THR A 119 -1.58 -34.01 1.67
N ILE A 120 -1.71 -32.69 1.52
CA ILE A 120 -2.86 -32.03 0.91
C ILE A 120 -2.37 -31.00 -0.10
N VAL A 121 -2.92 -31.06 -1.31
CA VAL A 121 -2.74 -30.05 -2.35
C VAL A 121 -4.11 -29.46 -2.67
N THR A 122 -4.21 -28.14 -2.64
CA THR A 122 -5.44 -27.39 -2.92
C THR A 122 -5.25 -26.49 -4.14
N GLY A 123 -6.34 -26.06 -4.78
CA GLY A 123 -6.26 -25.10 -5.88
C GLY A 123 -5.93 -23.68 -5.42
N GLY A 124 -5.86 -22.77 -6.39
CA GLY A 124 -5.71 -21.33 -6.13
C GLY A 124 -6.97 -20.71 -5.53
N GLY A 125 -6.84 -19.44 -5.15
CA GLY A 125 -7.88 -18.64 -4.53
C GLY A 125 -7.83 -18.70 -3.01
N SER A 126 -8.97 -19.00 -2.41
CA SER A 126 -9.14 -19.05 -0.96
C SER A 126 -9.85 -20.33 -0.54
N GLY A 127 -9.51 -20.84 0.64
CA GLY A 127 -10.11 -22.06 1.14
C GLY A 127 -9.58 -22.45 2.50
N CYS A 128 -9.82 -23.71 2.86
CA CYS A 128 -9.42 -24.29 4.13
C CYS A 128 -8.88 -25.70 3.91
N ALA A 129 -7.68 -25.99 4.39
CA ALA A 129 -7.13 -27.33 4.45
C ALA A 129 -7.28 -27.88 5.86
N THR A 130 -7.81 -29.09 6.00
CA THR A 130 -7.97 -29.78 7.28
C THR A 130 -7.09 -31.02 7.30
N GLY A 131 -6.24 -31.15 8.31
CA GLY A 131 -5.38 -32.32 8.48
C GLY A 131 -6.20 -33.62 8.63
N PRO A 132 -5.69 -34.77 8.15
CA PRO A 132 -6.37 -36.07 8.24
C PRO A 132 -6.76 -36.47 9.67
N ALA A 133 -7.65 -37.46 9.81
CA ALA A 133 -8.05 -37.94 11.13
C ALA A 133 -6.83 -38.45 11.93
N GLY A 134 -6.66 -37.95 13.17
CA GLY A 134 -5.50 -38.28 14.00
C GLY A 134 -4.24 -37.44 13.75
N PHE A 135 -4.22 -36.60 12.70
CA PHE A 135 -3.06 -35.78 12.33
C PHE A 135 -3.39 -34.28 12.34
N ASN A 136 -2.34 -33.47 12.51
CA ASN A 136 -2.36 -32.02 12.39
C ASN A 136 -1.40 -31.56 11.29
N LEU A 137 -1.64 -30.36 10.78
CA LEU A 137 -0.77 -29.68 9.82
C LEU A 137 0.33 -28.93 10.56
N GLU A 138 1.55 -29.03 10.08
CA GLU A 138 2.73 -28.42 10.70
C GLU A 138 3.37 -27.34 9.83
N SER A 139 3.24 -27.48 8.51
CA SER A 139 3.77 -26.51 7.57
C SER A 139 2.90 -26.38 6.32
N PHE A 140 3.17 -25.31 5.57
CA PHE A 140 2.62 -25.10 4.25
C PHE A 140 3.57 -24.34 3.34
N ASN A 141 3.40 -24.49 2.04
CA ASN A 141 3.91 -23.57 1.03
C ASN A 141 2.87 -23.39 -0.09
N PHE A 142 3.11 -22.46 -1.01
CA PHE A 142 2.23 -22.28 -2.15
C PHE A 142 3.01 -21.85 -3.39
N SER A 143 2.39 -22.04 -4.57
CA SER A 143 2.93 -21.60 -5.85
C SER A 143 1.92 -20.89 -6.74
#